data_AF-A0A1E4I555-F1
#
_entry.id   AF-A0A1E4I555-F1
#
_cell.length_a   1.000
_cell.length_b   1.000
_cell.length_c   1.000
_cell.angle_alpha   90.00
_cell.angle_beta   90.00
_cell.angle_gamma   90.00
#
_symmetry.space_group_name_H-M   'P 1'
#
loop_
_entity.id
_entity.type
_entity.pdbx_description
1 polymer ?
#
loop_
_entity_poly.entity_id
_entity_poly.type
_entity_poly.pdbx_seq_one_letter_code
_entity_poly.pdbx_strand_id
1 'polypeptide(L)'
;MNVPVTLALAVLAGSSPAWADPPEHAPAHGYYKKHRDDDRGHRQDRHAGHYRGQSGAVYVHDYGISAGRCNRDEIGAVIGGMSGAVIGRQVAGRDDRVVGMVVGGVLGAVLGHAIGDSMDARDRACMGHALELGRPGIPVAWRHDGHAYRFTPRGEARDGCRYATLVVDGQRPRDVLACPAGRGEWSFRRT
;
A
#
# COMPACT_ATOMS: atom_id res chain seq x y z
N MET A 1 -70.81 34.57 28.69
CA MET A 1 -70.34 35.66 29.57
C MET A 1 -68.82 35.76 29.44
N ASN A 2 -68.31 36.98 29.57
CA ASN A 2 -67.13 37.53 28.91
C ASN A 2 -65.77 37.25 29.64
N VAL A 3 -64.70 37.03 28.84
CA VAL A 3 -63.30 37.60 28.80
C VAL A 3 -62.69 38.10 30.14
N PRO A 4 -61.39 37.89 30.53
CA PRO A 4 -60.14 38.05 29.72
C PRO A 4 -59.02 36.98 29.96
N VAL A 5 -58.20 36.57 28.98
CA VAL A 5 -57.03 37.22 28.34
C VAL A 5 -56.10 37.99 29.29
N THR A 6 -55.07 37.31 29.80
CA THR A 6 -53.83 37.95 30.27
C THR A 6 -52.61 37.26 29.67
N LEU A 7 -51.90 38.03 28.84
CA LEU A 7 -50.54 37.79 28.37
C LEU A 7 -49.60 37.45 29.54
N ALA A 8 -48.72 36.47 29.36
CA ALA A 8 -47.46 36.40 30.10
C ALA A 8 -46.31 36.17 29.11
N LEU A 9 -45.33 37.07 29.19
CA LEU A 9 -44.21 37.26 28.27
C LEU A 9 -43.29 36.03 28.16
N ALA A 10 -42.83 35.79 26.94
CA ALA A 10 -41.67 34.96 26.63
C ALA A 10 -40.37 35.67 27.05
N VAL A 11 -39.46 34.94 27.70
CA VAL A 11 -38.03 35.30 27.80
C VAL A 11 -37.23 34.05 27.45
N LEU A 12 -36.93 33.87 26.17
CA LEU A 12 -35.85 32.99 25.73
C LEU A 12 -34.56 33.81 25.84
N ALA A 13 -33.78 33.54 26.90
CA ALA A 13 -32.43 34.07 27.03
C ALA A 13 -31.55 33.45 25.93
N GLY A 14 -31.41 34.16 24.81
CA GLY A 14 -30.46 33.82 23.76
C GLY A 14 -29.04 34.10 24.24
N SER A 15 -28.26 33.05 24.45
CA SER A 15 -26.81 33.15 24.65
C SER A 15 -26.15 33.50 23.32
N SER A 16 -25.90 34.78 23.07
CA SER A 16 -24.98 35.18 22.00
C SER A 16 -23.59 34.66 22.33
N PRO A 17 -22.91 33.89 21.46
CA PRO A 17 -21.47 33.80 21.56
C PRO A 17 -20.94 35.18 21.22
N ALA A 18 -20.38 35.89 22.20
CA ALA A 18 -19.58 37.06 21.93
C ALA A 18 -18.32 36.59 21.20
N TRP A 19 -18.26 36.84 19.90
CA TRP A 19 -17.03 36.74 19.12
C TRP A 19 -16.18 37.94 19.51
N ALA A 20 -15.39 37.77 20.58
CA ALA A 20 -14.40 38.75 20.99
C ALA A 20 -13.10 38.43 20.24
N ASP A 21 -12.92 39.02 19.07
CA ASP A 21 -11.60 39.08 18.44
C ASP A 21 -10.72 40.06 19.25
N PRO A 22 -9.47 39.67 19.58
CA PRO A 22 -8.59 40.51 20.39
C PRO A 22 -8.13 41.77 19.62
N PRO A 23 -7.89 42.89 20.33
CA PRO A 23 -7.47 44.15 19.71
C PRO A 23 -6.09 44.03 19.02
N GLU A 24 -5.96 44.75 17.91
CA GLU A 24 -4.87 44.63 16.92
C GLU A 24 -3.45 44.87 17.47
N HIS A 25 -3.34 45.56 18.61
CA HIS A 25 -2.04 45.97 19.17
C HIS A 25 -1.48 45.04 20.25
N ALA A 26 -2.12 43.89 20.54
CA ALA A 26 -1.61 42.93 21.53
C ALA A 26 -1.91 41.46 21.12
N PRO A 27 -1.16 40.91 20.13
CA PRO A 27 -1.29 39.50 19.80
C PRO A 27 -0.91 38.66 21.02
N ALA A 28 -1.81 37.80 21.50
CA ALA A 28 -1.51 36.88 22.59
C ALA A 28 -0.50 35.80 22.13
N HIS A 29 0.78 36.05 22.38
CA HIS A 29 1.85 35.07 22.20
C HIS A 29 1.73 34.01 23.31
N GLY A 30 0.89 33.01 23.07
CA GLY A 30 0.85 31.78 23.84
C GLY A 30 2.19 31.05 23.70
N TYR A 31 2.96 31.03 24.77
CA TYR A 31 4.19 30.25 24.93
C TYR A 31 3.90 28.76 24.67
N TYR A 32 4.19 28.26 23.48
CA TYR A 32 4.33 26.82 23.25
C TYR A 32 5.58 26.33 23.99
N LYS A 33 5.38 25.76 25.17
CA LYS A 33 6.39 24.91 25.80
C LYS A 33 6.65 23.72 24.86
N LYS A 34 7.85 23.70 24.29
CA LYS A 34 8.43 22.52 23.65
C LYS A 34 8.53 21.41 24.68
N HIS A 35 7.58 20.49 24.67
CA HIS A 35 7.83 19.15 25.15
C HIS A 35 8.59 18.42 24.04
N ARG A 36 9.84 18.09 24.34
CA ARG A 36 10.61 17.09 23.62
C ARG A 36 10.00 15.76 24.00
N ASP A 37 9.07 15.27 23.20
CA ASP A 37 8.70 13.87 23.21
C ASP A 37 9.32 13.22 21.98
N ASP A 38 10.02 12.13 22.23
CA ASP A 38 10.77 11.32 21.29
C ASP A 38 9.86 10.65 20.26
N ASP A 39 9.35 11.41 19.31
CA ASP A 39 8.78 10.83 18.10
C ASP A 39 9.91 10.49 17.14
N ARG A 40 10.46 9.28 17.27
CA ARG A 40 11.04 8.54 16.14
C ARG A 40 9.92 8.13 15.17
N GLY A 41 9.16 9.11 14.70
CA GLY A 41 8.24 8.98 13.59
C GLY A 41 9.05 9.04 12.30
N HIS A 42 8.97 7.97 11.52
CA HIS A 42 9.55 7.84 10.20
C HIS A 42 9.51 9.15 9.40
N ARG A 43 10.67 9.79 9.24
CA ARG A 43 10.88 10.74 8.14
C ARG A 43 10.79 9.92 6.85
N GLN A 44 9.58 9.79 6.33
CA GLN A 44 9.37 9.47 4.92
C GLN A 44 9.94 10.63 4.13
N ASP A 45 11.22 10.52 3.82
CA ASP A 45 11.89 11.39 2.89
C ASP A 45 11.12 11.30 1.56
N ARG A 46 10.45 12.40 1.23
CA ARG A 46 9.70 12.66 0.00
C ARG A 46 10.64 12.74 -1.22
N HIS A 47 11.40 11.69 -1.47
CA HIS A 47 11.84 11.37 -2.82
C HIS A 47 10.82 10.39 -3.37
N ALA A 48 9.77 10.89 -4.01
CA ALA A 48 8.86 10.08 -4.82
C ALA A 48 9.63 9.60 -6.07
N GLY A 49 10.62 8.73 -5.84
CA GLY A 49 11.32 8.03 -6.89
C GLY A 49 10.34 7.05 -7.51
N HIS A 50 10.01 7.27 -8.76
CA HIS A 50 9.22 6.32 -9.53
C HIS A 50 10.09 5.09 -9.85
N TYR A 51 9.69 3.93 -9.38
CA TYR A 51 10.33 2.67 -9.74
C TYR A 51 9.78 2.20 -11.08
N ARG A 52 10.67 2.01 -12.07
CA ARG A 52 10.30 1.44 -13.36
C ARG A 52 10.44 -0.07 -13.29
N GLY A 53 9.32 -0.75 -13.43
CA GLY A 53 9.26 -2.21 -13.51
C GLY A 53 9.67 -2.73 -14.87
N GLN A 54 10.06 -4.00 -14.89
CA GLN A 54 10.44 -4.72 -16.10
C GLN A 54 9.37 -4.67 -17.21
N SER A 55 8.08 -4.70 -16.87
CA SER A 55 7.01 -4.63 -17.88
C SER A 55 6.72 -3.20 -18.37
N GLY A 56 7.48 -2.21 -17.90
CA GLY A 56 7.26 -0.79 -18.17
C GLY A 56 6.22 -0.13 -17.25
N ALA A 57 5.64 -0.87 -16.30
CA ALA A 57 4.83 -0.29 -15.24
C ALA A 57 5.66 0.61 -14.33
N VAL A 58 5.04 1.66 -13.80
CA VAL A 58 5.69 2.62 -12.90
C VAL A 58 5.05 2.51 -11.52
N TYR A 59 5.88 2.42 -10.49
CA TYR A 59 5.46 2.24 -9.11
C TYR A 59 5.95 3.40 -8.25
N VAL A 60 5.10 3.86 -7.35
CA VAL A 60 5.47 4.88 -6.35
C VAL A 60 6.21 4.24 -5.16
N HIS A 61 5.89 2.99 -4.85
CA HIS A 61 6.44 2.23 -3.73
C HIS A 61 7.08 0.94 -4.21
N ASP A 62 8.24 0.60 -3.64
CA ASP A 62 8.87 -0.70 -3.89
C ASP A 62 8.42 -1.79 -2.91
N TYR A 63 7.63 -1.45 -1.88
CA TYR A 63 7.17 -2.36 -0.82
C TYR A 63 8.28 -3.21 -0.18
N GLY A 64 9.53 -2.71 -0.18
CA GLY A 64 10.70 -3.40 0.35
C GLY A 64 11.39 -4.38 -0.61
N ILE A 65 10.92 -4.52 -1.85
CA ILE A 65 11.44 -5.50 -2.83
C ILE A 65 12.93 -5.30 -3.09
N SER A 66 13.38 -4.05 -3.19
CA SER A 66 14.79 -3.70 -3.39
C SER A 66 15.71 -4.22 -2.28
N ALA A 67 15.17 -4.37 -1.06
CA ALA A 67 15.84 -4.91 0.11
C ALA A 67 15.65 -6.44 0.28
N GLY A 68 15.04 -7.13 -0.68
CA GLY A 68 14.81 -8.58 -0.61
C GLY A 68 13.68 -9.00 0.32
N ARG A 69 12.73 -8.10 0.62
CA ARG A 69 11.54 -8.40 1.43
C ARG A 69 10.28 -7.88 0.77
N CYS A 70 9.12 -8.38 1.16
CA CYS A 70 7.85 -7.84 0.70
C CYS A 70 6.97 -7.42 1.87
N ASN A 71 6.57 -6.15 1.89
CA ASN A 71 5.66 -5.58 2.87
C ASN A 71 4.19 -5.81 2.47
N ARG A 72 3.63 -6.94 2.92
CA ARG A 72 2.25 -7.33 2.59
C ARG A 72 1.19 -6.38 3.14
N ASP A 73 1.47 -5.71 4.25
CA ASP A 73 0.50 -4.79 4.86
C ASP A 73 0.36 -3.51 4.05
N GLU A 74 1.49 -2.96 3.59
CA GLU A 74 1.51 -1.78 2.72
C GLU A 74 0.89 -2.09 1.35
N ILE A 75 1.23 -3.24 0.76
CA ILE A 75 0.56 -3.74 -0.46
C ILE A 75 -0.93 -3.91 -0.23
N GLY A 76 -1.33 -4.49 0.89
CA GLY A 76 -2.72 -4.72 1.25
C GLY A 76 -3.52 -3.43 1.44
N ALA A 77 -2.90 -2.36 1.95
CA ALA A 77 -3.51 -1.05 2.05
C ALA A 77 -3.81 -0.46 0.66
N VAL A 78 -2.89 -0.62 -0.29
CA VAL A 78 -3.06 -0.17 -1.67
C VAL A 78 -4.13 -1.00 -2.40
N ILE A 79 -4.06 -2.33 -2.32
CA ILE A 79 -5.05 -3.23 -2.94
C ILE A 79 -6.44 -3.03 -2.32
N GLY A 80 -6.51 -2.89 -0.99
CA GLY A 80 -7.77 -2.76 -0.24
C GLY A 80 -8.38 -1.36 -0.26
N GLY A 81 -7.76 -0.39 -0.95
CA GLY A 81 -8.29 0.97 -1.05
C GLY A 81 -8.15 1.81 0.22
N MET A 82 -7.43 1.34 1.25
CA MET A 82 -7.06 2.14 2.42
C MET A 82 -5.92 3.08 2.05
N SER A 83 -6.29 4.07 1.25
CA SER A 83 -5.53 5.29 1.01
C SER A 83 -5.51 6.13 2.29
N GLY A 84 -4.69 5.73 3.26
CA GLY A 84 -4.40 6.55 4.43
C GLY A 84 -3.76 7.86 3.99
N ALA A 85 -4.53 8.95 4.12
CA ALA A 85 -4.16 10.34 3.82
C ALA A 85 -4.02 10.73 2.33
N VAL A 86 -5.15 10.87 1.64
CA VAL A 86 -5.23 11.78 0.48
C VAL A 86 -5.22 13.23 1.00
N ILE A 87 -4.06 13.73 1.43
CA ILE A 87 -3.87 15.18 1.60
C ILE A 87 -3.50 15.76 0.23
N GLY A 88 -4.54 16.23 -0.46
CA GLY A 88 -4.54 17.51 -1.15
C GLY A 88 -3.59 17.74 -2.33
N ARG A 89 -4.24 17.90 -3.49
CA ARG A 89 -3.84 18.62 -4.72
C ARG A 89 -3.08 17.80 -5.77
N GLN A 90 -3.79 17.57 -6.87
CA GLN A 90 -3.28 17.44 -8.24
C GLN A 90 -2.15 16.41 -8.44
N VAL A 91 -2.50 15.13 -8.55
CA VAL A 91 -1.59 14.09 -9.07
C VAL A 91 -2.42 13.24 -10.02
N ALA A 92 -2.51 13.61 -11.30
CA ALA A 92 -1.56 13.25 -12.36
C ALA A 92 -1.55 11.74 -12.64
N GLY A 93 -2.35 11.32 -13.62
CA GLY A 93 -2.19 10.08 -14.38
C GLY A 93 -2.62 8.80 -13.65
N ARG A 94 -3.34 7.93 -14.34
CA ARG A 94 -3.85 6.63 -13.87
C ARG A 94 -2.76 5.59 -13.48
N ASP A 95 -1.52 6.02 -13.30
CA ASP A 95 -0.33 5.17 -13.07
C ASP A 95 0.19 5.25 -11.62
N ASP A 96 -0.44 6.05 -10.76
CA ASP A 96 -0.02 6.29 -9.38
C ASP A 96 -0.37 5.15 -8.40
N ARG A 97 -1.25 4.22 -8.82
CA ARG A 97 -1.82 3.15 -7.96
C ARG A 97 -1.74 1.76 -8.59
N VAL A 98 -0.64 1.45 -9.25
CA VAL A 98 -0.40 0.10 -9.79
C VAL A 98 0.41 -0.71 -8.77
N VAL A 99 0.09 -2.00 -8.64
CA VAL A 99 0.89 -2.99 -7.91
C VAL A 99 1.20 -4.11 -8.88
N GLY A 100 2.45 -4.54 -8.95
CA GLY A 100 2.81 -5.69 -9.78
C GLY A 100 2.12 -6.93 -9.25
N MET A 101 1.41 -7.69 -10.09
CA MET A 101 0.57 -8.80 -9.63
C MET A 101 0.68 -10.04 -10.52
N VAL A 102 0.70 -11.22 -9.88
CA VAL A 102 0.48 -12.49 -10.57
C VAL A 102 -1.03 -12.76 -10.64
N VAL A 103 -1.61 -12.63 -11.83
CA VAL A 103 -3.07 -12.68 -12.03
C VAL A 103 -3.60 -14.07 -12.36
N GLY A 104 -2.72 -15.06 -12.54
CA GLY A 104 -3.15 -16.45 -12.74
C GLY A 104 -2.04 -17.39 -13.19
N GLY A 105 -2.47 -18.44 -13.91
CA GLY A 105 -1.59 -19.47 -14.44
C GLY A 105 -1.47 -20.69 -13.50
N VAL A 106 -0.36 -21.40 -13.60
CA VAL A 106 -0.16 -22.68 -12.90
C VAL A 106 0.34 -22.55 -11.46
N LEU A 107 0.21 -21.37 -10.83
CA LEU A 107 0.70 -21.10 -9.47
C LEU A 107 0.22 -22.15 -8.44
N GLY A 108 -1.08 -22.48 -8.45
CA GLY A 108 -1.63 -23.50 -7.55
C GLY A 108 -1.09 -24.91 -7.83
N ALA A 109 -0.81 -25.24 -9.08
CA ALA A 109 -0.20 -26.53 -9.45
C ALA A 109 1.29 -26.61 -9.06
N VAL A 110 1.99 -25.47 -9.00
CA VAL A 110 3.40 -25.38 -8.59
C VAL A 110 3.54 -25.60 -7.09
N LEU A 111 2.65 -25.02 -6.30
CA LEU A 111 2.70 -25.04 -4.83
C LEU A 111 1.92 -26.19 -4.20
N GLY A 112 0.96 -26.76 -4.94
CA GLY A 112 -0.01 -27.72 -4.42
C GLY A 112 -1.23 -27.02 -3.82
N HIS A 113 -2.32 -27.77 -3.69
CA HIS A 113 -3.63 -27.25 -3.30
C HIS A 113 -3.62 -26.57 -1.92
N ALA A 114 -3.00 -27.19 -0.90
CA ALA A 114 -3.02 -26.64 0.46
C ALA A 114 -2.38 -25.25 0.57
N ILE A 115 -1.20 -25.06 -0.05
CA ILE A 115 -0.52 -23.76 -0.04
C ILE A 115 -1.20 -22.80 -1.01
N GLY A 116 -1.63 -23.29 -2.17
CA GLY A 116 -2.30 -22.46 -3.18
C GLY A 116 -3.60 -21.83 -2.67
N ASP A 117 -4.34 -22.55 -1.81
CA ASP A 117 -5.60 -22.10 -1.23
C ASP A 117 -5.42 -21.04 -0.13
N SER A 118 -4.30 -21.06 0.61
CA SER A 118 -4.00 -20.04 1.62
C SER A 118 -3.42 -18.75 1.02
N MET A 119 -3.03 -18.75 -0.26
CA MET A 119 -2.49 -17.57 -0.91
C MET A 119 -3.55 -16.53 -1.27
N ASP A 120 -3.28 -15.28 -0.91
CA ASP A 120 -4.16 -14.16 -1.21
C ASP A 120 -3.60 -13.21 -2.30
N ALA A 121 -4.32 -12.11 -2.54
CA ALA A 121 -3.91 -11.08 -3.48
C ALA A 121 -2.55 -10.43 -3.11
N ARG A 122 -2.22 -10.36 -1.82
CA ARG A 122 -0.98 -9.73 -1.34
C ARG A 122 0.22 -10.62 -1.63
N ASP A 123 0.07 -11.95 -1.50
CA ASP A 123 1.12 -12.90 -1.89
C ASP A 123 1.39 -12.85 -3.39
N ARG A 124 0.32 -12.80 -4.20
CA ARG A 124 0.41 -12.65 -5.65
C ARG A 124 1.05 -11.33 -6.06
N ALA A 125 0.76 -10.26 -5.32
CA ALA A 125 1.39 -8.96 -5.51
C ALA A 125 2.87 -8.97 -5.11
N CYS A 126 3.26 -9.62 -4.02
CA CYS A 126 4.67 -9.79 -3.67
C CYS A 126 5.48 -10.45 -4.80
N MET A 127 4.93 -11.51 -5.41
CA MET A 127 5.59 -12.17 -6.55
C MET A 127 5.62 -11.28 -7.79
N GLY A 128 4.51 -10.60 -8.12
CA GLY A 128 4.45 -9.71 -9.27
C GLY A 128 5.44 -8.55 -9.12
N HIS A 129 5.44 -7.87 -7.98
CA HIS A 129 6.36 -6.78 -7.69
C HIS A 129 7.82 -7.24 -7.65
N ALA A 130 8.09 -8.47 -7.20
CA ALA A 130 9.43 -9.06 -7.29
C ALA A 130 9.87 -9.29 -8.74
N LEU A 131 8.97 -9.67 -9.66
CA LEU A 131 9.30 -9.80 -11.09
C LEU A 131 9.55 -8.45 -11.75
N GLU A 132 8.92 -7.40 -11.24
CA GLU A 132 9.04 -6.04 -11.75
C GLU A 132 10.31 -5.35 -11.27
N LEU A 133 10.58 -5.40 -9.96
CA LEU A 133 11.63 -4.60 -9.30
C LEU A 133 12.76 -5.43 -8.70
N GLY A 134 12.56 -6.74 -8.55
CA GLY A 134 13.51 -7.62 -7.89
C GLY A 134 14.76 -7.86 -8.74
N ARG A 135 15.91 -7.89 -8.06
CA ARG A 135 17.19 -8.19 -8.69
C ARG A 135 17.30 -9.69 -8.99
N PRO A 136 17.76 -10.09 -10.19
CA PRO A 136 17.98 -11.51 -10.50
C PRO A 136 18.88 -12.20 -9.47
N GLY A 137 18.44 -13.35 -8.97
CA GLY A 137 19.17 -14.16 -7.99
C GLY A 137 19.03 -13.71 -6.53
N ILE A 138 18.42 -12.56 -6.26
CA ILE A 138 18.17 -12.07 -4.90
C ILE A 138 16.76 -12.50 -4.46
N PRO A 139 16.61 -13.30 -3.39
CA PRO A 139 15.30 -13.71 -2.92
C PRO A 139 14.55 -12.54 -2.29
N VAL A 140 13.26 -12.44 -2.61
CA VAL A 140 12.28 -11.60 -1.93
C VAL A 140 11.51 -12.48 -0.96
N ALA A 141 11.56 -12.14 0.32
CA ALA A 141 10.93 -12.93 1.39
C ALA A 141 9.73 -12.24 2.04
N TRP A 142 8.74 -13.05 2.43
CA TRP A 142 7.63 -12.61 3.29
C TRP A 142 7.06 -13.79 4.08
N ARG A 143 6.13 -13.50 4.99
CA ARG A 143 5.39 -14.50 5.76
C ARG A 143 3.90 -14.27 5.64
N HIS A 144 3.15 -15.36 5.57
CA HIS A 144 1.68 -15.35 5.57
C HIS A 144 1.17 -16.67 6.12
N ASP A 145 0.16 -16.61 7.00
CA ASP A 145 -0.56 -17.79 7.49
C ASP A 145 0.36 -18.91 8.02
N GLY A 146 1.38 -18.54 8.78
CA GLY A 146 2.38 -19.48 9.32
C GLY A 146 3.47 -19.91 8.33
N HIS A 147 3.30 -19.67 7.04
CA HIS A 147 4.24 -20.04 5.99
C HIS A 147 5.28 -18.95 5.71
N ALA A 148 6.52 -19.37 5.45
CA ALA A 148 7.62 -18.50 5.04
C ALA A 148 7.91 -18.67 3.54
N TYR A 149 7.63 -17.63 2.77
CA TYR A 149 7.82 -17.61 1.33
C TYR A 149 9.15 -16.92 0.97
N ARG A 150 9.84 -17.48 -0.02
CA ARG A 150 10.96 -16.82 -0.72
C ARG A 150 10.78 -16.99 -2.21
N PHE A 151 10.62 -15.87 -2.89
CA PHE A 151 10.50 -15.82 -4.34
C PHE A 151 11.74 -15.16 -4.93
N THR A 152 12.42 -15.85 -5.83
CA THR A 152 13.70 -15.40 -6.41
C THR A 152 13.50 -15.18 -7.91
N PRO A 153 13.41 -13.93 -8.37
CA PRO A 153 13.46 -13.63 -9.80
C PRO A 153 14.81 -14.11 -10.37
N ARG A 154 14.78 -14.65 -11.59
CA ARG A 154 15.98 -15.11 -12.30
C ARG A 154 16.10 -14.36 -13.62
N GLY A 155 16.90 -14.90 -14.54
CA GLY A 155 17.14 -14.33 -15.85
C GLY A 155 15.89 -14.31 -16.74
N GLU A 156 16.00 -13.52 -17.81
CA GLU A 156 14.98 -13.44 -18.86
C GLU A 156 14.87 -14.77 -19.62
N ALA A 157 13.67 -15.02 -20.11
CA ALA A 157 13.33 -16.09 -21.03
C ALA A 157 12.81 -15.48 -22.35
N ARG A 158 12.38 -16.31 -23.30
CA ARG A 158 11.79 -15.82 -24.55
C ARG A 158 10.49 -15.05 -24.31
N ASP A 159 10.14 -14.19 -25.26
CA ASP A 159 8.85 -13.48 -25.32
C ASP A 159 8.56 -12.59 -24.10
N GLY A 160 9.60 -12.01 -23.50
CA GLY A 160 9.48 -11.15 -22.32
C GLY A 160 9.17 -11.91 -21.02
N CYS A 161 9.12 -13.24 -21.07
CA CYS A 161 9.00 -14.06 -19.87
C CYS A 161 10.28 -14.02 -19.04
N ARG A 162 10.20 -14.46 -17.78
CA ARG A 162 11.32 -14.56 -16.84
C ARG A 162 11.23 -15.85 -16.06
N TYR A 163 12.38 -16.47 -15.82
CA TYR A 163 12.44 -17.56 -14.86
C TYR A 163 12.35 -16.99 -13.44
N ALA A 164 11.74 -17.75 -12.54
CA ALA A 164 11.81 -17.48 -11.11
C ALA A 164 11.76 -18.80 -10.34
N THR A 165 12.16 -18.74 -9.09
CA THR A 165 12.13 -19.89 -8.19
C THR A 165 11.36 -19.51 -6.92
N LEU A 166 10.45 -20.38 -6.50
CA LEU A 166 9.64 -20.21 -5.29
C LEU A 166 9.97 -21.29 -4.26
N VAL A 167 10.22 -20.87 -3.03
CA VAL A 167 10.47 -21.74 -1.87
C VAL A 167 9.45 -21.37 -0.79
N VAL A 168 8.77 -22.37 -0.24
CA VAL A 168 7.87 -22.21 0.91
C VAL A 168 8.39 -23.09 2.04
N ASP A 169 8.53 -22.55 3.25
CA ASP A 169 9.00 -23.26 4.46
C ASP A 169 10.33 -24.01 4.30
N GLY A 170 11.23 -23.46 3.47
CA GLY A 170 12.53 -24.08 3.19
C GLY A 170 12.44 -25.40 2.41
N GLN A 171 11.28 -25.73 1.86
CA GLN A 171 11.10 -26.90 1.00
C GLN A 171 11.91 -26.77 -0.30
N ARG A 172 11.96 -27.87 -1.07
CA ARG A 172 12.64 -27.89 -2.37
C ARG A 172 12.18 -26.74 -3.27
N PRO A 173 13.11 -25.98 -3.86
CA PRO A 173 12.75 -24.88 -4.74
C PRO A 173 11.93 -25.36 -5.93
N ARG A 174 10.89 -24.60 -6.28
CA ARG A 174 10.03 -24.85 -7.43
C ARG A 174 10.29 -23.79 -8.49
N ASP A 175 10.68 -24.23 -9.68
CA ASP A 175 10.89 -23.32 -10.79
C ASP A 175 9.57 -22.96 -11.47
N VAL A 176 9.45 -21.70 -11.86
CA VAL A 176 8.30 -21.16 -12.57
C VAL A 176 8.77 -20.28 -13.73
N LEU A 177 8.03 -20.34 -14.83
CA LEU A 177 8.17 -19.39 -15.92
C LEU A 177 7.09 -18.32 -15.76
N ALA A 178 7.47 -17.09 -15.45
CA ALA A 178 6.54 -15.98 -15.34
C ALA A 178 6.52 -15.20 -16.66
N CYS A 179 5.37 -15.12 -17.32
CA CYS A 179 5.21 -14.40 -18.57
C CYS A 179 4.33 -13.15 -18.37
N PRO A 180 4.60 -12.05 -19.10
CA PRO A 180 3.78 -10.87 -19.04
C PRO A 180 2.36 -11.19 -19.54
N ALA A 181 1.36 -10.81 -18.75
CA ALA A 181 -0.05 -10.83 -19.13
C ALA A 181 -0.56 -9.42 -19.47
N GLY A 182 0.16 -8.39 -19.03
CA GLY A 182 -0.13 -6.98 -19.22
C GLY A 182 0.96 -6.13 -18.56
N ARG A 183 0.76 -4.80 -18.50
CA ARG A 183 1.66 -3.92 -17.74
C ARG A 183 1.47 -4.16 -16.24
N GLY A 184 2.52 -4.58 -15.56
CA GLY A 184 2.50 -4.94 -14.14
C GLY A 184 1.84 -6.29 -13.84
N GLU A 185 1.35 -7.01 -14.86
CA GLU A 185 0.64 -8.26 -14.68
C GLU A 185 1.45 -9.43 -15.22
N TRP A 186 1.54 -10.48 -14.42
CA TRP A 186 2.28 -11.70 -14.73
C TRP A 186 1.38 -12.93 -14.62
N SER A 187 1.65 -13.93 -15.45
CA SER A 187 1.01 -15.23 -15.41
C SER A 187 2.05 -16.34 -15.37
N PHE A 188 1.88 -17.30 -14.47
CA PHE A 188 2.82 -18.41 -14.32
C PHE A 188 2.50 -19.52 -15.31
N ARG A 189 3.53 -20.02 -15.98
CA ARG A 189 3.47 -21.13 -16.93
C ARG A 189 4.41 -22.25 -16.47
N ARG A 190 4.16 -23.45 -16.97
CA ARG A 190 5.08 -24.58 -16.80
C ARG A 190 6.34 -24.27 -17.64
N THR A 191 7.50 -24.38 -17.00
CA THR A 191 8.83 -24.25 -17.63
C THR A 191 9.08 -25.34 -18.64
#